data_AF-A0A1Q9C724-F1
#
_entry.id   AF-A0A1Q9C724-F1
#
_cell.length_a   1.000
_cell.length_b   1.000
_cell.length_c   1.000
_cell.angle_alpha   90.00
_cell.angle_beta   90.00
_cell.angle_gamma   90.00
#
_symmetry.space_group_name_H-M   'P 1'
#
loop_
_entity.id
_entity.type
_entity.pdbx_description
1 polymer ?
#
loop_
_entity_poly.entity_id
_entity_poly.type
_entity_poly.pdbx_seq_one_letter_code
_entity_poly.pdbx_strand_id
1 'polypeptide(L)'
;MKKLYLLINCLLATRVALALMRCTASGSRSKGCAAQFLAMRECNRAGGKQLLADGAGYAVAPGKTGLFNAEAGLLLQSTPPVRSLAGMQEYGQDYAKSLGIPEGEALAFGFRVPAPARLPGNRVTSLHI
;
A
#
# COMPACT_ATOMS: atom_id res chain seq x y z
N MET A 1 -30.89 -24.57 -1.18
CA MET A 1 -29.86 -25.22 -0.33
C MET A 1 -28.55 -24.42 -0.16
N LYS A 2 -28.18 -23.45 -1.02
CA LYS A 2 -26.90 -22.69 -0.91
C LYS A 2 -26.77 -21.77 0.33
N LYS A 3 -27.88 -21.27 0.89
CA LYS A 3 -27.87 -20.37 2.07
C LYS A 3 -27.43 -21.07 3.37
N LEU A 4 -27.68 -22.37 3.52
CA LEU A 4 -27.38 -23.10 4.76
C LEU A 4 -25.87 -23.40 4.90
N TYR A 5 -25.17 -23.66 3.79
CA TYR A 5 -23.70 -23.84 3.77
C TYR A 5 -22.92 -22.55 3.99
N LEU A 6 -23.51 -21.39 3.66
CA LEU A 6 -22.91 -20.08 3.89
C LEU A 6 -22.85 -19.76 5.40
N LEU A 7 -23.88 -20.16 6.14
CA LEU A 7 -23.95 -20.02 7.60
C LEU A 7 -22.99 -20.96 8.33
N ILE A 8 -22.77 -22.19 7.84
CA ILE A 8 -21.87 -23.16 8.49
C ILE A 8 -20.39 -22.82 8.30
N ASN A 9 -19.96 -22.34 7.13
CA ASN A 9 -18.57 -21.89 6.96
C ASN A 9 -18.27 -20.57 7.68
N CYS A 10 -19.30 -19.75 7.89
CA CYS A 10 -19.19 -18.52 8.68
C CYS A 10 -19.60 -18.74 10.16
N LEU A 11 -19.82 -19.97 10.64
CA LEU A 11 -19.92 -20.25 12.08
C LEU A 11 -18.55 -20.12 12.78
N LEU A 12 -17.45 -20.17 12.02
CA LEU A 12 -16.14 -19.62 12.41
C LEU A 12 -16.12 -18.08 12.54
N ALA A 13 -17.16 -17.35 12.11
CA ALA A 13 -17.24 -15.90 12.28
C ALA A 13 -17.32 -15.48 13.74
N THR A 14 -17.73 -16.36 14.66
CA THR A 14 -17.55 -16.08 16.09
C THR A 14 -16.08 -15.86 16.42
N ARG A 15 -15.16 -16.67 15.88
CA ARG A 15 -13.72 -16.48 16.08
C ARG A 15 -13.19 -15.22 15.39
N VAL A 16 -13.64 -14.93 14.18
CA VAL A 16 -13.22 -13.73 13.44
C VAL A 16 -13.75 -12.45 14.12
N ALA A 17 -15.01 -12.46 14.56
CA ALA A 17 -15.63 -11.37 15.30
C ALA A 17 -15.00 -11.18 16.69
N LEU A 18 -14.71 -12.26 17.41
CA LEU A 18 -13.98 -12.19 18.70
C LEU A 18 -12.56 -11.66 18.50
N ALA A 19 -11.86 -12.08 17.44
CA ALA A 19 -10.53 -11.55 17.12
C ALA A 19 -10.59 -10.05 16.77
N LEU A 20 -11.61 -9.63 16.02
CA LEU A 20 -11.84 -8.21 15.71
C LEU A 20 -12.14 -7.41 16.98
N MET A 21 -13.08 -7.87 17.82
CA MET A 21 -13.44 -7.20 19.08
C MET A 21 -12.24 -7.10 20.02
N ARG A 22 -11.44 -8.16 20.14
CA ARG A 22 -10.18 -8.14 20.92
C ARG A 22 -9.18 -7.15 20.35
N CYS A 23 -9.00 -7.11 19.03
CA CYS A 23 -8.09 -6.18 18.38
C CYS A 23 -8.52 -4.72 18.58
N THR A 24 -9.81 -4.42 18.46
CA THR A 24 -10.33 -3.06 18.69
C THR A 24 -10.30 -2.66 20.16
N ALA A 25 -10.43 -3.62 21.09
CA ALA A 25 -10.40 -3.37 22.52
C ALA A 25 -8.98 -3.26 23.09
N SER A 26 -7.99 -3.98 22.54
CA SER A 26 -6.63 -4.05 23.09
C SER A 26 -5.75 -2.83 22.80
N GLY A 27 -6.26 -1.83 22.07
CA GLY A 27 -5.54 -0.58 21.85
C GLY A 27 -4.29 -0.70 20.97
N SER A 28 -4.08 -1.80 20.23
CA SER A 28 -2.95 -2.02 19.31
C SER A 28 -3.05 -1.18 18.03
N ARG A 29 -3.32 0.13 18.17
CA ARG A 29 -3.61 1.08 17.09
C ARG A 29 -2.48 1.20 16.06
N SER A 30 -1.23 0.95 16.47
CA SER A 30 -0.06 1.04 15.58
C SER A 30 -0.04 0.01 14.46
N LYS A 31 -0.67 -1.16 14.65
CA LYS A 31 -0.79 -2.20 13.60
C LYS A 31 -2.17 -2.22 12.93
N GLY A 32 -3.15 -1.52 13.51
CA GLY A 32 -4.54 -1.55 13.06
C GLY A 32 -5.18 -2.94 13.18
N CYS A 33 -6.47 -3.03 12.84
CA CYS A 33 -7.23 -4.28 12.83
C CYS A 33 -7.67 -4.69 11.41
N ALA A 34 -6.94 -4.20 10.39
CA ALA A 34 -7.33 -4.34 8.99
C ALA A 34 -7.49 -5.80 8.56
N ALA A 35 -6.60 -6.69 9.04
CA ALA A 35 -6.67 -8.12 8.75
C ALA A 35 -7.96 -8.76 9.30
N GLN A 36 -8.34 -8.42 10.53
CA GLN A 36 -9.57 -8.93 11.16
C GLN A 36 -10.82 -8.36 10.49
N PHE A 37 -10.80 -7.09 10.08
CA PHE A 37 -11.88 -6.48 9.30
C PHE A 37 -12.06 -7.16 7.95
N LEU A 38 -10.98 -7.39 7.20
CA LEU A 38 -11.05 -8.09 5.91
C LEU A 38 -11.50 -9.54 6.09
N ALA A 39 -11.00 -10.25 7.10
CA ALA A 39 -11.45 -11.60 7.40
C ALA A 39 -12.96 -11.65 7.70
N MET A 40 -13.49 -10.67 8.43
CA MET A 40 -14.93 -10.59 8.76
C MET A 40 -15.77 -10.28 7.52
N ARG A 41 -15.33 -9.29 6.72
CA ARG A 41 -15.97 -8.92 5.45
C ARG A 41 -16.04 -10.09 4.48
N GLU A 42 -14.92 -10.78 4.26
CA GLU A 42 -14.87 -11.89 3.30
C GLU A 42 -15.66 -13.11 3.79
N CYS A 43 -15.78 -13.32 5.10
CA CYS A 43 -16.66 -14.37 5.65
C CYS A 43 -18.14 -14.07 5.40
N ASN A 44 -18.57 -12.82 5.59
CA ASN A 44 -19.96 -12.40 5.41
C ASN A 44 -20.38 -12.25 3.94
N ARG A 45 -19.46 -12.43 2.99
CA ARG A 45 -19.74 -12.20 1.57
C ARG A 45 -20.59 -13.33 0.97
N ALA A 46 -21.72 -12.95 0.39
CA ALA A 46 -22.55 -13.88 -0.37
C ALA A 46 -21.75 -14.45 -1.56
N GLY A 47 -21.69 -15.79 -1.66
CA GLY A 47 -20.90 -16.47 -2.68
C GLY A 47 -19.47 -16.84 -2.28
N GLY A 48 -19.12 -16.66 -1.00
CA GLY A 48 -17.85 -17.08 -0.40
C GLY A 48 -16.76 -16.01 -0.47
N LYS A 49 -15.62 -16.31 0.17
CA LYS A 49 -14.43 -15.46 0.19
C LYS A 49 -13.91 -15.25 -1.23
N GLN A 50 -13.65 -13.99 -1.57
CA GLN A 50 -13.05 -13.62 -2.85
C GLN A 50 -11.61 -13.16 -2.68
N LEU A 51 -11.25 -12.68 -1.50
CA LEU A 51 -9.87 -12.36 -1.13
C LEU A 51 -9.40 -13.33 -0.03
N LEU A 52 -8.20 -13.85 -0.21
CA LEU A 52 -7.52 -14.73 0.72
C LEU A 52 -6.22 -14.05 1.17
N ALA A 53 -5.87 -14.18 2.45
CA ALA A 53 -4.59 -13.70 2.93
C ALA A 53 -3.48 -14.58 2.34
N ASP A 54 -2.46 -13.96 1.74
CA ASP A 54 -1.32 -14.62 1.10
C ASP A 54 -0.02 -13.94 1.55
N GLY A 55 0.60 -14.50 2.59
CA GLY A 55 1.82 -13.95 3.18
C GLY A 55 1.67 -12.49 3.63
N ALA A 56 2.38 -11.58 2.94
CA ALA A 56 2.39 -10.15 3.21
C ALA A 56 1.26 -9.36 2.54
N GLY A 57 0.44 -10.01 1.70
CA GLY A 57 -0.64 -9.37 0.94
C GLY A 57 -1.89 -10.24 0.85
N TYR A 58 -2.65 -10.04 -0.21
CA TYR A 58 -3.85 -10.79 -0.52
C TYR A 58 -3.79 -11.41 -1.91
N ALA A 59 -4.53 -12.50 -2.11
CA ALA A 59 -4.73 -13.14 -3.39
C ALA A 59 -6.22 -13.28 -3.69
N VAL A 60 -6.58 -13.26 -4.97
CA VAL A 60 -7.95 -13.54 -5.40
C VAL A 60 -8.21 -15.04 -5.28
N ALA A 61 -9.35 -15.40 -4.68
CA ALA A 61 -9.76 -16.79 -4.55
C ALA A 61 -9.89 -17.47 -5.93
N PRO A 62 -9.53 -18.77 -6.05
CA PRO A 62 -9.61 -19.49 -7.31
C PRO A 62 -11.04 -19.47 -7.86
N GLY A 63 -11.17 -19.21 -9.16
CA GLY A 63 -12.47 -19.11 -9.84
C GLY A 63 -13.22 -17.79 -9.59
N LYS A 64 -12.61 -16.80 -8.93
CA LYS A 64 -13.18 -15.45 -8.74
C LYS A 64 -12.43 -14.35 -9.49
N THR A 65 -11.42 -14.70 -10.27
CA THR A 65 -10.60 -13.76 -11.06
C THR A 65 -11.44 -12.90 -12.01
N GLY A 66 -12.48 -13.46 -12.63
CA GLY A 66 -13.40 -12.71 -13.50
C GLY A 66 -14.27 -11.64 -12.80
N LEU A 67 -14.21 -11.52 -11.48
CA LEU A 67 -14.85 -10.44 -10.71
C LEU A 67 -13.93 -9.22 -10.51
N PHE A 68 -12.67 -9.33 -10.91
CA PHE A 68 -11.66 -8.30 -10.73
C PHE A 68 -11.02 -7.96 -12.07
N ASN A 69 -10.63 -6.70 -12.25
CA ASN A 69 -9.81 -6.30 -13.40
C ASN A 69 -8.45 -6.99 -13.33
N ALA A 70 -7.81 -7.17 -14.48
CA ALA A 70 -6.52 -7.85 -14.58
C ALA A 70 -5.43 -7.20 -13.69
N GLU A 71 -5.49 -5.89 -13.47
CA GLU A 71 -4.51 -5.18 -12.63
C GLU A 71 -4.75 -5.36 -11.11
N ALA A 72 -5.90 -5.92 -10.71
CA ALA A 72 -6.26 -6.05 -9.29
C ALA A 72 -5.26 -6.94 -8.53
N GLY A 73 -4.63 -7.91 -9.20
CA GLY A 73 -3.60 -8.76 -8.60
C GLY A 73 -2.42 -7.94 -8.05
N LEU A 74 -2.04 -6.86 -8.73
CA LEU A 74 -0.93 -5.98 -8.33
C LEU A 74 -1.29 -5.13 -7.10
N LEU A 75 -2.57 -4.75 -6.95
CA LEU A 75 -3.05 -3.93 -5.84
C LEU A 75 -3.14 -4.70 -4.52
N LEU A 76 -3.25 -6.03 -4.58
CA LEU A 76 -3.41 -6.86 -3.39
C LEU A 76 -2.10 -7.08 -2.60
N GLN A 77 -0.96 -6.74 -3.19
CA GLN A 77 0.36 -6.89 -2.59
C GLN A 77 1.06 -5.56 -2.29
N SER A 78 0.39 -4.42 -2.49
CA SER A 78 1.02 -3.12 -2.29
C SER A 78 1.33 -2.89 -0.81
N THR A 79 2.61 -2.76 -0.47
CA THR A 79 3.03 -2.23 0.82
C THR A 79 3.03 -0.70 0.77
N PRO A 80 2.59 -0.01 1.83
CA PRO A 80 2.67 1.45 1.87
C PRO A 80 4.15 1.88 1.77
N PRO A 81 4.50 2.81 0.87
CA PRO A 81 5.87 3.27 0.77
C PRO A 81 6.28 4.03 2.04
N VAL A 82 7.54 3.85 2.45
CA VAL A 82 8.10 4.58 3.59
C VAL A 82 8.29 6.05 3.18
N ARG A 83 7.84 6.98 4.02
CA ARG A 83 8.00 8.41 3.78
C ARG A 83 9.49 8.77 3.72
N SER A 84 9.96 9.22 2.56
CA SER A 84 11.33 9.70 2.35
C SER A 84 11.31 11.00 1.56
N LEU A 85 12.29 11.88 1.81
CA LEU A 85 12.42 13.14 1.09
C LEU A 85 12.74 12.89 -0.40
N ALA A 86 13.61 11.92 -0.68
CA ALA A 86 13.94 11.50 -2.04
C ALA A 86 12.69 11.03 -2.80
N GLY A 87 11.89 10.13 -2.22
CA GLY A 87 10.68 9.62 -2.88
C GLY A 87 9.63 10.70 -3.16
N MET A 88 9.52 11.71 -2.28
CA MET A 88 8.63 12.86 -2.53
C MET A 88 9.12 13.75 -3.67
N GLN A 89 10.44 13.94 -3.79
CA GLN A 89 11.04 14.74 -4.86
C GLN A 89 10.94 14.04 -6.22
N GLU A 90 11.27 12.75 -6.27
CA GLU A 90 11.16 11.92 -7.47
C GLU A 90 9.71 11.89 -7.99
N TYR A 91 8.75 11.59 -7.10
CA TYR A 91 7.32 11.62 -7.47
C TYR A 91 6.88 12.99 -7.97
N GLY A 92 7.31 14.07 -7.33
CA GLY A 92 6.96 15.43 -7.75
C GLY A 92 7.50 15.77 -9.14
N GLN A 93 8.73 15.35 -9.46
CA GLN A 93 9.33 15.54 -10.77
C GLN A 93 8.63 14.71 -11.86
N ASP A 94 8.36 13.44 -11.59
CA ASP A 94 7.68 12.57 -12.55
C ASP A 94 6.24 13.03 -12.82
N TYR A 95 5.53 13.47 -11.77
CA TYR A 95 4.21 14.03 -11.91
C TYR A 95 4.22 15.34 -12.71
N ALA A 96 5.16 16.25 -12.42
CA ALA A 96 5.33 17.48 -13.20
C ALA A 96 5.62 17.20 -14.69
N LYS A 97 6.48 16.23 -14.99
CA LYS A 97 6.75 15.77 -16.37
C LYS A 97 5.50 15.25 -17.06
N SER A 98 4.68 14.46 -16.36
CA SER A 98 3.41 13.95 -16.91
C SER A 98 2.40 15.05 -17.23
N LEU A 99 2.51 16.21 -16.56
CA LEU A 99 1.70 17.39 -16.81
C LEU A 99 2.31 18.33 -17.86
N GLY A 100 3.50 18.01 -18.39
CA GLY A 100 4.21 18.86 -19.35
C GLY A 100 4.79 20.14 -18.75
N ILE A 101 4.97 20.20 -17.42
CA ILE A 101 5.59 21.33 -16.74
C ILE A 101 7.11 21.21 -16.93
N PRO A 102 7.79 22.24 -17.47
CA PRO A 102 9.23 22.20 -17.69
C PRO A 102 10.01 22.11 -16.37
N GLU A 103 11.19 21.50 -16.42
CA GLU A 103 12.06 21.33 -15.25
C GLU A 103 12.45 22.70 -14.68
N GLY A 104 12.09 22.94 -13.41
CA GLY A 104 12.37 24.20 -12.69
C GLY A 104 11.15 24.99 -12.23
N GLU A 105 9.97 24.78 -12.83
CA GLU A 105 8.73 25.48 -12.43
C GLU A 105 7.93 24.74 -11.34
N ALA A 106 8.00 23.40 -11.33
CA ALA A 106 7.28 22.57 -10.35
C ALA A 106 7.78 22.73 -8.90
N LEU A 107 8.99 23.29 -8.70
CA LEU A 107 9.57 23.56 -7.38
C LEU A 107 9.05 24.88 -6.76
N ALA A 108 8.21 25.64 -7.47
CA ALA A 108 7.68 26.92 -7.00
C ALA A 108 6.60 26.81 -5.91
N PHE A 109 5.98 25.63 -5.73
CA PHE A 109 5.04 25.38 -4.62
C PHE A 109 5.78 24.97 -3.33
N GLY A 110 6.51 25.91 -2.73
CA GLY A 110 6.76 25.94 -1.28
C GLY A 110 7.91 25.12 -0.69
N PHE A 111 8.68 24.35 -1.47
CA PHE A 111 9.94 23.75 -1.00
C PHE A 111 11.09 24.27 -1.83
N ARG A 112 11.72 25.35 -1.35
CA ARG A 112 12.98 25.87 -1.91
C ARG A 112 14.09 24.88 -1.53
N VAL A 113 14.24 23.80 -2.30
CA VAL A 113 15.46 22.99 -2.25
C VAL A 113 16.55 23.86 -2.89
N PRO A 114 17.57 24.31 -2.14
CA PRO A 114 18.67 25.04 -2.75
C PRO A 114 19.28 24.15 -3.82
N ALA A 115 19.47 24.70 -5.02
CA ALA A 115 20.22 24.04 -6.08
C ALA A 115 21.54 23.51 -5.48
N PRO A 116 21.99 22.28 -5.82
CA PRO A 116 23.27 21.80 -5.35
C PRO A 116 24.32 22.84 -5.72
N ALA A 117 24.94 23.43 -4.71
CA ALA A 117 25.98 24.42 -4.90
C ALA A 117 27.03 23.80 -5.81
N ARG A 118 27.22 24.40 -6.98
CA ARG A 118 28.29 24.04 -7.90
C ARG A 118 29.59 24.40 -7.19
N LEU A 119 30.19 23.42 -6.51
CA LEU A 119 31.48 23.59 -5.86
C LEU A 119 32.48 24.07 -6.93
N PRO A 120 33.12 25.24 -6.76
CA PRO A 120 34.09 25.72 -7.71
C PRO A 120 35.32 24.80 -7.70
N GLY A 121 35.59 24.20 -8.85
CA GLY A 121 36.88 23.67 -9.31
C GLY A 121 37.80 23.05 -8.26
N ASN A 122 37.77 21.71 -8.14
CA ASN A 122 38.91 20.96 -7.63
C ASN A 122 40.09 21.12 -8.60
N ARG A 123 40.95 22.10 -8.32
CA ARG A 123 42.27 22.19 -8.92
C ARG A 123 43.14 21.16 -8.19
N VAL A 124 43.34 20.00 -8.81
CA VAL A 124 44.28 18.97 -8.34
C VAL A 124 45.68 19.58 -8.43
N THR A 125 46.21 20.08 -7.32
CA THR A 125 47.65 20.32 -7.20
C THR A 125 48.29 19.02 -6.74
N SER A 126 48.93 18.34 -7.69
CA SER A 126 49.92 17.30 -7.46
C SER A 126 51.01 17.86 -6.52
N LEU A 127 51.14 17.29 -5.32
CA LEU A 127 52.29 17.52 -4.46
C LEU A 127 53.13 16.23 -4.48
N HIS A 128 54.21 16.27 -5.25
CA HIS A 128 55.34 15.38 -5.09
C HIS A 128 56.07 15.75 -3.81
N ILE A 129 56.02 14.87 -2.80
CA ILE A 129 57.14 14.51 -1.92
C ILE A 129 57.03 13.02 -1.65
#